data_AF-W7LQN0-F1
#
_entry.id   AF-W7LQN0-F1
#
_cell.length_a   1.000
_cell.length_b   1.000
_cell.length_c   1.000
_cell.angle_alpha   90.00
_cell.angle_beta   90.00
_cell.angle_gamma   90.00
#
_symmetry.space_group_name_H-M   'P 1'
#
loop_
_entity.id
_entity.type
_entity.pdbx_description
1 polymer ?
#
loop_
_entity_poly.entity_id
_entity_poly.type
_entity_poly.pdbx_seq_one_letter_code
_entity_poly.pdbx_strand_id
1 'polypeptide(L)'
;MTSGILLGEPEPKPAMKSPRGHDRLSHLISHARNIGIFLLPSFIAEGQASIDNIQAPPSSSPTLYLDGLRGLFSFLVFLRHFLLPWEEGLDTGFGQNGNMSFIKLPIIRLLYAGPTVPIFFIVSGFVLAYKPLKLIHKKDHNALGLYTMSSVLRRPFRLFLPPLVSTFIVALAVNAGFYSAPYQYMPGWVPRHPERLGSLWAQIGDWMRFVVVDLTHPWSWKSPMSEYDSHLWTIPIQFRASMIVYLTLLAWARARIWVRGTALAFLCLYSLQQGRWEMYLFFAGVFLAERSLQRHHDGGALTADGGESAMNQPPLQPSAWSGLVQKFKCGILYTRLHIAIIAHRSIHLLAIIWCNSDLLVFE
;
A
#
# COMPACT_ATOMS: atom_id res chain seq x y z
N MET A 1 21.92 27.54 80.40
CA MET A 1 22.91 27.96 79.38
C MET A 1 22.44 27.33 78.07
N THR A 2 22.02 28.03 77.01
CA THR A 2 22.14 29.44 76.60
C THR A 2 21.10 29.69 75.48
N SER A 3 20.71 30.94 75.29
CA SER A 3 19.60 31.50 74.50
C SER A 3 19.56 31.21 72.98
N GLY A 4 18.35 31.32 72.39
CA GLY A 4 18.10 31.54 70.95
C GLY A 4 16.71 32.20 70.76
N ILE A 5 16.62 33.53 70.58
CA ILE A 5 16.53 34.29 69.31
C ILE A 5 15.21 34.07 68.54
N LEU A 6 14.37 35.11 68.56
CA LEU A 6 13.16 35.32 67.75
C LEU A 6 13.53 35.54 66.27
N LEU A 7 12.86 34.82 65.35
CA LEU A 7 12.77 35.19 63.93
C LEU A 7 11.32 35.03 63.45
N GLY A 8 10.84 36.08 62.77
CA GLY A 8 9.44 36.35 62.46
C GLY A 8 8.79 35.55 61.33
N GLU A 9 7.48 35.76 61.21
CA GLU A 9 6.59 35.15 60.22
C GLU A 9 6.97 35.49 58.76
N PRO A 10 6.77 34.55 57.82
CA PRO A 10 6.97 34.79 56.40
C PRO A 10 5.72 35.41 55.73
N GLU A 11 5.91 36.54 55.05
CA GLU A 11 4.95 37.18 54.14
C GLU A 11 4.54 36.27 52.94
N PRO A 12 3.28 36.30 52.49
CA PRO A 12 2.81 35.50 51.36
C PRO A 12 3.20 36.11 50.00
N LYS A 13 3.86 35.32 49.15
CA LYS A 13 4.24 35.71 47.77
C LYS A 13 3.01 35.98 46.88
N PRO A 14 3.00 37.03 46.03
CA PRO A 14 1.91 37.29 45.10
C PRO A 14 1.91 36.31 43.92
N ALA A 15 0.72 35.80 43.57
CA ALA A 15 0.52 34.88 42.45
C ALA A 15 0.70 35.59 41.09
N MET A 16 1.71 35.16 40.34
CA MET A 16 2.02 35.64 39.00
C MET A 16 1.00 35.08 37.99
N LYS A 17 0.15 35.94 37.40
CA LYS A 17 -0.81 35.54 36.35
C LYS A 17 -0.09 35.38 35.00
N SER A 18 -0.01 34.15 34.49
CA SER A 18 0.42 33.88 33.11
C SER A 18 -0.53 34.53 32.09
N PRO A 19 -0.03 35.20 31.02
CA PRO A 19 -0.86 35.84 30.02
C PRO A 19 -1.52 34.79 29.11
N ARG A 20 -2.81 34.54 29.37
CA ARG A 20 -3.75 33.60 28.71
C ARG A 20 -3.75 33.58 27.16
N GLY A 21 -3.14 34.57 26.49
CA GLY A 21 -3.01 34.65 25.03
C GLY A 21 -1.80 33.89 24.46
N HIS A 22 -0.71 33.78 25.21
CA HIS A 22 0.50 33.05 24.78
C HIS A 22 0.24 31.53 24.72
N ASP A 23 -0.60 31.02 25.64
CA ASP A 23 -1.00 29.63 25.69
C ASP A 23 -1.85 29.25 24.47
N ARG A 24 -2.80 30.11 24.04
CA ARG A 24 -3.64 29.80 22.86
C ARG A 24 -2.85 29.77 21.57
N LEU A 25 -1.93 30.71 21.38
CA LEU A 25 -1.10 30.77 20.18
C LEU A 25 -0.15 29.56 20.10
N SER A 26 0.48 29.19 21.21
CA SER A 26 1.31 27.98 21.28
C SER A 26 0.51 26.68 21.11
N HIS A 27 -0.74 26.63 21.59
CA HIS A 27 -1.66 25.52 21.31
C HIS A 27 -2.07 25.43 19.83
N LEU A 28 -2.31 26.57 19.17
CA LEU A 28 -2.62 26.61 17.73
C LEU A 28 -1.42 26.24 16.86
N ILE A 29 -0.24 26.74 17.19
CA ILE A 29 1.02 26.43 16.48
C ILE A 29 1.36 24.95 16.68
N SER A 30 1.20 24.40 17.89
CA SER A 30 1.43 22.98 18.13
C SER A 30 0.39 22.10 17.43
N HIS A 31 -0.88 22.50 17.34
CA HIS A 31 -1.88 21.78 16.56
C HIS A 31 -1.58 21.84 15.06
N ALA A 32 -1.26 23.00 14.52
CA ALA A 32 -0.87 23.16 13.11
C ALA A 32 0.40 22.36 12.78
N ARG A 33 1.39 22.37 13.68
CA ARG A 33 2.60 21.55 13.56
C ARG A 33 2.29 20.06 13.62
N ASN A 34 1.44 19.62 14.55
CA ASN A 34 1.05 18.20 14.66
C ASN A 34 0.25 17.74 13.44
N ILE A 35 -0.61 18.61 12.88
CA ILE A 35 -1.31 18.36 11.61
C ILE A 35 -0.32 18.33 10.44
N GLY A 36 0.68 19.22 10.43
CA GLY A 36 1.76 19.22 9.44
C GLY A 36 2.59 17.94 9.47
N ILE A 37 3.07 17.54 10.64
CA ILE A 37 3.82 16.28 10.88
C ILE A 37 2.95 15.06 10.52
N PHE A 38 1.64 15.15 10.72
CA PHE A 38 0.68 14.10 10.38
C PHE A 38 0.42 13.94 8.88
N LEU A 39 0.51 15.05 8.12
CA LEU A 39 0.41 15.04 6.67
C LEU A 39 1.76 14.75 5.99
N LEU A 40 2.87 14.98 6.70
CA LEU A 40 4.21 14.71 6.21
C LEU A 40 4.46 13.20 6.09
N PRO A 41 5.13 12.75 5.02
CA PRO A 41 5.64 11.40 4.92
C PRO A 41 6.50 11.03 6.15
N SER A 42 6.42 9.77 6.58
CA SER A 42 7.09 9.28 7.80
C SER A 42 8.59 9.57 7.82
N PHE A 43 9.28 9.55 6.68
CA PHE A 43 10.72 9.85 6.61
C PHE A 43 11.07 11.31 6.99
N ILE A 44 10.18 12.28 6.75
CA ILE A 44 10.42 13.68 7.15
C ILE A 44 10.08 13.89 8.63
N ALA A 45 8.98 13.26 9.08
CA ALA A 45 8.58 13.29 10.48
C ALA A 45 9.60 12.60 11.40
N GLU A 46 10.22 11.51 10.94
CA GLU A 46 11.23 10.74 11.66
C GLU A 46 12.59 11.46 11.66
N GLY A 47 12.91 12.21 10.60
CA GLY A 47 14.08 13.10 10.55
C GLY A 47 14.06 14.22 11.61
N GLN A 48 12.88 14.74 11.96
CA GLN A 48 12.73 15.70 13.05
C GLN A 48 12.79 15.03 14.43
N ALA A 49 12.20 13.85 14.60
CA ALA A 49 12.29 13.10 15.85
C ALA A 49 13.70 12.55 16.14
N SER A 50 14.51 12.28 15.11
CA SER A 50 15.90 11.84 15.25
C SER A 50 16.85 12.95 15.70
N ILE A 51 16.51 14.22 15.44
CA ILE A 51 17.32 15.36 15.92
C ILE A 51 17.14 15.55 17.43
N ASP A 52 15.94 15.27 17.97
CA ASP A 52 15.65 15.37 19.40
C ASP A 52 16.07 14.13 20.20
N ASN A 53 16.42 13.01 19.54
CA ASN A 53 16.60 11.70 20.18
C ASN A 53 17.88 10.97 19.75
N ILE A 54 19.01 11.68 19.79
CA ILE A 54 20.36 11.17 19.44
C ILE A 54 20.81 10.01 20.35
N GLN A 55 20.17 9.81 21.52
CA GLN A 55 20.60 8.83 22.52
C GLN A 55 19.92 7.45 22.43
N ALA A 56 18.87 7.26 21.63
CA ALA A 56 18.19 5.97 21.53
C ALA A 56 18.80 5.12 20.39
N PRO A 57 19.21 3.85 20.65
CA PRO A 57 19.62 2.96 19.57
C PRO A 57 18.46 2.83 18.56
N PRO A 58 18.72 2.88 17.24
CA PRO A 58 17.67 2.84 16.24
C PRO A 58 16.93 1.51 16.39
N SER A 59 15.72 1.54 16.92
CA SER A 59 14.84 0.38 16.88
C SER A 59 14.46 0.19 15.42
N SER A 60 15.21 -0.64 14.70
CA SER A 60 14.89 -0.99 13.32
C SER A 60 13.49 -1.60 13.32
N SER A 61 12.52 -0.86 12.77
CA SER A 61 11.16 -1.38 12.67
C SER A 61 11.24 -2.70 11.87
N PRO A 62 10.59 -3.77 12.32
CA PRO A 62 10.60 -5.07 11.61
C PRO A 62 10.03 -4.99 10.19
N THR A 63 9.47 -3.83 9.80
CA THR A 63 8.95 -3.56 8.45
C THR A 63 9.81 -2.58 7.64
N LEU A 64 11.00 -2.17 8.10
CA LEU A 64 11.83 -1.17 7.42
C LEU A 64 12.26 -1.60 6.00
N TYR A 65 12.47 -2.90 5.78
CA TYR A 65 12.73 -3.45 4.45
C TYR A 65 11.55 -3.24 3.47
N LEU A 66 10.31 -3.15 3.98
CA LEU A 66 9.14 -2.90 3.14
C LEU A 66 9.10 -1.45 2.65
N ASP A 67 9.66 -0.52 3.40
CA ASP A 67 9.77 0.87 2.97
C ASP A 67 10.82 1.01 1.84
N GLY A 68 11.96 0.32 1.96
CA GLY A 68 12.93 0.20 0.87
C GLY A 68 12.35 -0.46 -0.37
N LEU A 69 11.58 -1.54 -0.20
CA LEU A 69 10.90 -2.24 -1.28
C LEU A 69 9.85 -1.36 -1.98
N ARG A 70 9.07 -0.58 -1.21
CA ARG A 70 8.14 0.42 -1.77
C ARG A 70 8.88 1.46 -2.60
N GLY A 71 10.00 1.98 -2.11
CA GLY A 71 10.84 2.95 -2.83
C GLY A 71 11.33 2.41 -4.16
N LEU A 72 11.85 1.17 -4.16
CA LEU A 72 12.26 0.48 -5.38
C LEU A 72 11.11 0.36 -6.37
N PHE A 73 9.93 -0.10 -5.94
CA PHE A 73 8.77 -0.22 -6.84
C PHE A 73 8.30 1.12 -7.38
N SER A 74 8.30 2.19 -6.58
CA SER A 74 7.98 3.54 -7.05
C SER A 74 8.95 3.98 -8.15
N PHE A 75 10.24 3.66 -8.04
CA PHE A 75 11.22 3.94 -9.08
C PHE A 75 10.98 3.12 -10.36
N LEU A 76 10.69 1.81 -10.24
CA LEU A 76 10.38 0.99 -11.42
C LEU A 76 9.09 1.44 -12.11
N VAL A 77 8.08 1.88 -11.35
CA VAL A 77 6.86 2.49 -11.88
C VAL A 77 7.21 3.77 -12.63
N PHE A 78 7.96 4.69 -12.02
CA PHE A 78 8.43 5.91 -12.68
C PHE A 78 9.18 5.59 -13.99
N LEU A 79 10.13 4.66 -13.95
CA LEU A 79 10.93 4.28 -15.12
C LEU A 79 10.04 3.77 -16.26
N ARG A 80 9.05 2.92 -15.96
CA ARG A 80 8.06 2.45 -16.95
C ARG A 80 7.29 3.62 -17.58
N HIS A 81 6.81 4.54 -16.74
CA HIS A 81 5.97 5.66 -17.17
C HIS A 81 6.76 6.68 -17.97
N PHE A 82 8.03 6.87 -17.59
CA PHE A 82 8.97 7.67 -18.33
C PHE A 82 9.23 7.08 -19.71
N LEU A 83 9.45 5.76 -19.83
CA LEU A 83 9.77 5.10 -21.10
C LEU A 83 8.57 4.89 -22.03
N LEU A 84 7.35 4.82 -21.50
CA LEU A 84 6.11 4.54 -22.25
C LEU A 84 5.92 5.40 -23.52
N PRO A 85 6.13 6.74 -23.49
CA PRO A 85 6.02 7.58 -24.68
C PRO A 85 7.20 7.46 -25.65
N TRP A 86 8.38 7.01 -25.19
CA TRP A 86 9.61 7.02 -26.00
C TRP A 86 9.90 5.69 -26.69
N GLU A 87 9.38 4.58 -26.16
CA GLU A 87 9.68 3.23 -26.65
C GLU A 87 8.42 2.54 -27.19
N GLU A 88 8.37 2.35 -28.50
CA GLU A 88 7.30 1.62 -29.15
C GLU A 88 7.32 0.13 -28.76
N GLY A 89 6.15 -0.39 -28.39
CA GLY A 89 6.03 -1.77 -27.94
C GLY A 89 6.87 -2.06 -26.70
N LEU A 90 6.94 -1.14 -25.73
CA LEU A 90 7.56 -1.37 -24.42
C LEU A 90 7.07 -2.68 -23.76
N ASP A 91 5.82 -3.06 -24.05
CA ASP A 91 5.20 -4.28 -23.55
C ASP A 91 5.43 -5.55 -24.41
N THR A 92 6.18 -5.44 -25.50
CA THR A 92 6.55 -6.60 -26.32
C THR A 92 7.71 -7.37 -25.69
N GLY A 93 7.57 -8.68 -25.55
CA GLY A 93 8.62 -9.56 -25.02
C GLY A 93 9.61 -9.99 -26.07
N PHE A 94 10.79 -10.42 -25.65
CA PHE A 94 11.72 -11.15 -26.52
C PHE A 94 11.01 -12.35 -27.15
N GLY A 95 11.14 -12.51 -28.47
CA GLY A 95 10.47 -13.56 -29.24
C GLY A 95 9.04 -13.22 -29.68
N GLN A 96 8.43 -12.16 -29.16
CA GLN A 96 7.07 -11.75 -29.51
C GLN A 96 7.10 -10.85 -30.76
N ASN A 97 6.21 -11.10 -31.73
CA ASN A 97 6.10 -10.32 -32.97
C ASN A 97 7.43 -10.13 -33.71
N GLY A 98 8.32 -11.13 -33.67
CA GLY A 98 9.66 -11.06 -34.29
C GLY A 98 10.69 -10.22 -33.54
N ASN A 99 10.38 -9.75 -32.32
CA ASN A 99 11.28 -8.91 -31.55
C ASN A 99 12.44 -9.70 -30.94
N MET A 100 13.66 -9.47 -31.43
CA MET A 100 14.88 -10.14 -30.94
C MET A 100 15.79 -9.22 -30.11
N SER A 101 15.27 -8.11 -29.61
CA SER A 101 16.08 -7.17 -28.83
C SER A 101 16.45 -7.74 -27.46
N PHE A 102 17.74 -7.80 -27.15
CA PHE A 102 18.26 -8.33 -25.88
C PHE A 102 17.68 -7.62 -24.64
N ILE A 103 17.35 -6.33 -24.74
CA ILE A 103 16.76 -5.59 -23.62
C ILE A 103 15.37 -6.11 -23.24
N LYS A 104 14.66 -6.76 -24.17
CA LYS A 104 13.31 -7.33 -24.00
C LYS A 104 13.32 -8.74 -23.43
N LEU A 105 14.49 -9.28 -23.06
CA LEU A 105 14.62 -10.53 -22.33
C LEU A 105 13.85 -10.48 -20.99
N PRO A 106 13.25 -11.61 -20.56
CA PRO A 106 12.30 -11.62 -19.45
C PRO A 106 12.89 -11.09 -18.13
N ILE A 107 14.18 -11.34 -17.83
CA ILE A 107 14.81 -10.87 -16.58
C ILE A 107 15.08 -9.37 -16.65
N ILE A 108 15.66 -8.89 -17.75
CA ILE A 108 16.02 -7.47 -17.93
C ILE A 108 14.75 -6.62 -18.00
N ARG A 109 13.72 -7.12 -18.70
CA ARG A 109 12.43 -6.47 -18.85
C ARG A 109 11.71 -6.23 -17.52
N LEU A 110 11.94 -7.04 -16.49
CA LEU A 110 11.33 -6.80 -15.16
C LEU A 110 11.73 -5.44 -14.57
N LEU A 111 12.87 -4.88 -14.95
CA LEU A 111 13.35 -3.60 -14.44
C LEU A 111 12.56 -2.40 -14.99
N TYR A 112 12.00 -2.49 -16.19
CA TYR A 112 11.32 -1.35 -16.83
C TYR A 112 9.89 -1.64 -17.29
N ALA A 113 9.52 -2.89 -17.51
CA ALA A 113 8.18 -3.32 -17.93
C ALA A 113 7.67 -4.54 -17.15
N GLY A 114 8.09 -4.65 -15.88
CA GLY A 114 7.63 -5.70 -14.97
C GLY A 114 6.24 -5.44 -14.37
N PRO A 115 5.63 -6.46 -13.73
CA PRO A 115 4.33 -6.36 -13.07
C PRO A 115 4.42 -5.64 -11.72
N THR A 116 4.83 -4.37 -11.74
CA THR A 116 5.06 -3.56 -10.54
C THR A 116 3.78 -3.30 -9.75
N VAL A 117 2.67 -3.02 -10.44
CA VAL A 117 1.36 -2.74 -9.82
C VAL A 117 0.83 -3.93 -9.00
N PRO A 118 0.78 -5.17 -9.53
CA PRO A 118 0.38 -6.33 -8.74
C PRO A 118 1.20 -6.53 -7.45
N ILE A 119 2.52 -6.38 -7.52
CA ILE A 119 3.39 -6.56 -6.36
C ILE A 119 3.11 -5.46 -5.32
N PHE A 120 2.94 -4.22 -5.78
CA PHE A 120 2.58 -3.11 -4.92
C PHE A 120 1.24 -3.34 -4.18
N PHE A 121 0.26 -3.98 -4.83
CA PHE A 121 -1.01 -4.36 -4.17
C PHE A 121 -0.82 -5.43 -3.10
N ILE A 122 0.01 -6.45 -3.35
CA ILE A 122 0.35 -7.47 -2.34
C ILE A 122 1.02 -6.82 -1.13
N VAL A 123 2.05 -5.99 -1.37
CA VAL A 123 2.79 -5.28 -0.31
C VAL A 123 1.88 -4.32 0.46
N SER A 124 0.94 -3.68 -0.23
CA SER A 124 -0.07 -2.82 0.39
C SER A 124 -1.00 -3.61 1.31
N GLY A 125 -1.53 -4.75 0.86
CA GLY A 125 -2.32 -5.66 1.68
C GLY A 125 -1.56 -6.15 2.92
N PHE A 126 -0.27 -6.50 2.76
CA PHE A 126 0.58 -6.94 3.86
C PHE A 126 0.72 -5.87 4.95
N VAL A 127 1.15 -4.66 4.59
CA VAL A 127 1.40 -3.59 5.56
C VAL A 127 0.12 -3.13 6.23
N LEU A 128 -0.98 -3.11 5.49
CA LEU A 128 -2.31 -2.81 6.03
C LEU A 128 -2.72 -3.80 7.11
N ALA A 129 -2.44 -5.08 6.91
CA ALA A 129 -2.87 -6.14 7.79
C ALA A 129 -1.93 -6.37 8.98
N TYR A 130 -0.63 -6.10 8.83
CA TYR A 130 0.39 -6.49 9.80
C TYR A 130 0.12 -5.99 11.22
N LYS A 131 -0.11 -4.68 11.39
CA LYS A 131 -0.38 -4.10 12.72
C LYS A 131 -1.75 -4.51 13.29
N PRO A 132 -2.86 -4.47 12.54
CA PRO A 132 -4.14 -5.02 13.00
C PRO A 132 -4.05 -6.49 13.43
N LEU A 133 -3.40 -7.35 12.64
CA LEU A 133 -3.23 -8.77 12.95
C LEU A 133 -2.41 -8.98 14.23
N LYS A 134 -1.37 -8.16 14.44
CA LYS A 134 -0.58 -8.17 15.69
C LYS A 134 -1.45 -7.83 16.91
N LEU A 135 -2.35 -6.85 16.80
CA LEU A 135 -3.28 -6.50 17.88
C LEU A 135 -4.34 -7.59 18.10
N ILE A 136 -4.82 -8.22 17.03
CA ILE A 136 -5.74 -9.36 17.10
C ILE A 136 -5.10 -10.55 17.83
N HIS A 137 -3.83 -10.88 17.52
CA HIS A 137 -3.10 -11.95 18.20
C HIS A 137 -2.87 -11.65 19.69
N LYS A 138 -2.64 -10.38 20.02
CA LYS A 138 -2.56 -9.90 21.41
C LYS A 138 -3.92 -9.82 22.13
N LYS A 139 -5.03 -10.05 21.43
CA LYS A 139 -6.40 -9.87 21.92
C LYS A 139 -6.71 -8.45 22.42
N ASP A 140 -5.96 -7.45 21.95
CA ASP A 140 -6.18 -6.04 22.29
C ASP A 140 -7.13 -5.39 21.29
N HIS A 141 -8.43 -5.63 21.50
CA HIS A 141 -9.48 -5.16 20.61
C HIS A 141 -9.74 -3.65 20.71
N ASN A 142 -9.42 -3.04 21.86
CA ASN A 142 -9.57 -1.59 22.05
C ASN A 142 -8.53 -0.83 21.22
N ALA A 143 -7.26 -1.24 21.32
CA ALA A 143 -6.21 -0.67 20.49
C ALA A 143 -6.44 -0.94 18.99
N LEU A 144 -6.98 -2.12 18.64
CA LEU A 144 -7.35 -2.44 17.26
C LEU A 144 -8.38 -1.46 16.70
N GLY A 145 -9.44 -1.20 17.46
CA GLY A 145 -10.50 -0.25 17.08
C GLY A 145 -9.94 1.15 16.86
N LEU A 146 -9.21 1.68 17.84
CA LEU A 146 -8.61 3.01 17.77
C LEU A 146 -7.62 3.14 16.60
N TYR A 147 -6.78 2.12 16.39
CA TYR A 147 -5.84 2.09 15.28
C TYR A 147 -6.58 2.10 13.93
N THR A 148 -7.62 1.28 13.79
CA THR A 148 -8.35 1.15 12.53
C THR A 148 -9.14 2.42 12.21
N MET A 149 -9.83 3.01 13.19
CA MET A 149 -10.54 4.29 13.03
C MET A 149 -9.58 5.39 12.58
N SER A 150 -8.45 5.53 13.27
CA SER A 150 -7.43 6.52 12.91
C SER A 150 -6.83 6.26 11.53
N SER A 151 -6.65 5.00 11.14
CA SER A 151 -6.12 4.64 9.81
C SER A 151 -7.13 4.92 8.69
N VAL A 152 -8.41 4.61 8.91
CA VAL A 152 -9.49 4.87 7.96
C VAL A 152 -9.66 6.37 7.71
N LEU A 153 -9.62 7.21 8.75
CA LEU A 153 -9.77 8.66 8.60
C LEU A 153 -8.59 9.31 7.87
N ARG A 154 -7.36 8.85 8.12
CA ARG A 154 -6.15 9.46 7.54
C ARG A 154 -5.91 9.09 6.09
N ARG A 155 -6.31 7.89 5.72
CA ARG A 155 -5.94 7.27 4.45
C ARG A 155 -6.48 8.01 3.22
N PRO A 156 -7.74 8.49 3.16
CA PRO A 156 -8.21 9.30 2.05
C PRO A 156 -7.33 10.52 1.81
N PHE A 157 -7.02 11.29 2.86
CA PHE A 157 -6.19 12.49 2.73
C PHE A 157 -4.80 12.15 2.20
N ARG A 158 -4.15 11.11 2.73
CA ARG A 158 -2.81 10.71 2.26
C ARG A 158 -2.81 10.21 0.81
N LEU A 159 -3.86 9.51 0.39
CA LEU A 159 -3.94 8.92 -0.96
C LEU A 159 -4.39 9.92 -2.02
N PHE A 160 -5.39 10.76 -1.72
CA PHE A 160 -6.00 11.66 -2.70
C PHE A 160 -5.35 13.04 -2.73
N LEU A 161 -4.81 13.56 -1.61
CA LEU A 161 -4.28 14.92 -1.57
C LEU A 161 -3.10 15.15 -2.54
N PRO A 162 -2.07 14.27 -2.64
CA PRO A 162 -0.98 14.50 -3.58
C PRO A 162 -1.44 14.49 -5.05
N PRO A 163 -2.26 13.53 -5.52
CA PRO A 163 -2.86 13.57 -6.85
C PRO A 163 -3.75 14.80 -7.10
N LEU A 164 -4.53 15.24 -6.10
CA LEU A 164 -5.37 16.43 -6.23
C LEU A 164 -4.53 17.68 -6.51
N VAL A 165 -3.46 17.88 -5.75
CA VAL A 165 -2.55 19.02 -5.94
C VAL A 165 -1.85 18.92 -7.29
N SER A 166 -1.32 17.75 -7.65
CA SER A 166 -0.59 17.56 -8.91
C SER A 166 -1.49 17.80 -10.13
N THR A 167 -2.70 17.23 -10.15
CA THR A 167 -3.63 17.40 -11.27
C THR A 167 -4.22 18.80 -11.34
N PHE A 168 -4.34 19.50 -10.21
CA PHE A 168 -4.70 20.91 -10.20
C PHE A 168 -3.63 21.77 -10.86
N ILE A 169 -2.34 21.50 -10.58
CA ILE A 169 -1.22 22.18 -11.27
C ILE A 169 -1.29 21.89 -12.78
N VAL A 170 -1.57 20.65 -13.18
CA VAL A 170 -1.78 20.29 -14.60
C VAL A 170 -2.94 21.10 -15.21
N ALA A 171 -4.07 21.24 -14.53
CA ALA A 171 -5.19 22.06 -15.01
C ALA A 171 -4.79 23.52 -15.27
N LEU A 172 -4.02 24.12 -14.35
CA LEU A 172 -3.50 25.48 -14.53
C LEU A 172 -2.53 25.56 -15.72
N ALA A 173 -1.64 24.57 -15.86
CA ALA A 173 -0.67 24.52 -16.94
C ALA A 173 -1.32 24.33 -18.33
N VAL A 174 -2.38 23.51 -18.41
CA VAL A 174 -3.19 23.31 -19.61
C VAL A 174 -3.90 24.61 -20.01
N ASN A 175 -4.51 25.30 -19.04
CA ASN A 175 -5.16 26.59 -19.31
C ASN A 175 -4.15 27.67 -19.80
N ALA A 176 -2.93 27.65 -19.25
CA ALA A 176 -1.83 28.51 -19.67
C ALA A 176 -1.26 28.16 -21.06
N GLY A 177 -1.63 27.01 -21.63
CA GLY A 177 -1.20 26.57 -22.96
C GLY A 177 0.11 25.80 -22.99
N PHE A 178 0.62 25.29 -21.86
CA PHE A 178 1.86 24.51 -21.84
C PHE A 178 1.72 23.10 -22.45
N TYR A 179 0.49 22.64 -22.70
CA TYR A 179 0.18 21.30 -23.23
C TYR A 179 -0.13 21.28 -24.74
N SER A 180 0.22 22.34 -25.48
CA SER A 180 0.01 22.43 -26.93
C SER A 180 1.19 21.91 -27.77
N ALA A 181 2.12 21.16 -27.17
CA ALA A 181 3.30 20.66 -27.85
C ALA A 181 2.94 19.53 -28.84
N PRO A 182 3.58 19.48 -30.03
CA PRO A 182 3.36 18.36 -30.95
C PRO A 182 4.04 17.09 -30.41
N TYR A 183 3.23 16.11 -29.98
CA TYR A 183 3.68 14.79 -29.51
C TYR A 183 4.20 13.86 -30.62
N GLN A 184 4.46 14.40 -31.81
CA GLN A 184 4.81 13.65 -33.03
C GLN A 184 6.17 12.91 -32.92
N TYR A 185 7.03 13.36 -32.01
CA TYR A 185 8.36 12.76 -31.77
C TYR A 185 8.37 11.68 -30.69
N MET A 186 7.21 11.31 -30.15
CA MET A 186 7.04 10.25 -29.15
C MET A 186 6.43 9.03 -29.83
N PRO A 187 7.24 8.03 -30.26
CA PRO A 187 6.74 6.88 -31.02
C PRO A 187 6.00 5.85 -30.16
N GLY A 188 6.04 5.99 -28.84
CA GLY A 188 5.38 5.11 -27.89
C GLY A 188 3.93 5.52 -27.60
N TRP A 189 3.42 5.03 -26.47
CA TRP A 189 2.07 5.38 -26.02
C TRP A 189 2.08 6.71 -25.28
N VAL A 190 1.38 7.70 -25.84
CA VAL A 190 1.21 9.03 -25.24
C VAL A 190 -0.17 9.08 -24.57
N PRO A 191 -0.24 9.35 -23.25
CA PRO A 191 -1.53 9.53 -22.57
C PRO A 191 -2.31 10.68 -23.19
N ARG A 192 -3.64 10.53 -23.30
CA ARG A 192 -4.51 11.66 -23.65
C ARG A 192 -4.38 12.74 -22.59
N HIS A 193 -4.11 13.97 -23.02
CA HIS A 193 -4.07 15.16 -22.16
C HIS A 193 -5.40 15.91 -22.22
N PRO A 194 -5.78 16.64 -21.16
CA PRO A 194 -7.03 17.37 -21.16
C PRO A 194 -6.94 18.53 -22.15
N GLU A 195 -8.05 18.80 -22.83
CA GLU A 195 -8.11 19.88 -23.81
C GLU A 195 -8.10 21.25 -23.13
N ARG A 196 -7.50 22.23 -23.80
CA ARG A 196 -7.47 23.62 -23.31
C ARG A 196 -8.84 24.24 -23.50
N LEU A 197 -9.48 24.61 -22.39
CA LEU A 197 -10.76 25.31 -22.41
C LEU A 197 -10.54 26.84 -22.47
N GLY A 198 -11.50 27.55 -23.08
CA GLY A 198 -11.40 28.99 -23.34
C GLY A 198 -11.44 29.90 -22.11
N SER A 199 -11.73 29.37 -20.91
CA SER A 199 -11.71 30.13 -19.65
C SER A 199 -11.12 29.31 -18.51
N LEU A 200 -10.46 29.99 -17.56
CA LEU A 200 -9.91 29.37 -16.36
C LEU A 200 -11.00 28.64 -15.55
N TRP A 201 -12.18 29.26 -15.42
CA TRP A 201 -13.31 28.67 -14.70
C TRP A 201 -13.85 27.40 -15.38
N ALA A 202 -13.85 27.35 -16.71
CA ALA A 202 -14.20 26.13 -17.43
C ALA A 202 -13.17 25.02 -17.16
N GLN A 203 -11.87 25.35 -17.14
CA GLN A 203 -10.82 24.37 -16.83
C GLN A 203 -10.89 23.87 -15.38
N ILE A 204 -11.16 24.76 -14.42
CA ILE A 204 -11.37 24.37 -13.02
C ILE A 204 -12.63 23.49 -12.89
N GLY A 205 -13.70 23.82 -13.63
CA GLY A 205 -14.91 23.00 -13.68
C GLY A 205 -14.67 21.60 -14.22
N ASP A 206 -13.90 21.47 -15.31
CA ASP A 206 -13.53 20.17 -15.86
C ASP A 206 -12.60 19.38 -14.91
N TRP A 207 -11.61 20.03 -14.31
CA TRP A 207 -10.79 19.40 -13.27
C TRP A 207 -11.63 18.93 -12.08
N MET A 208 -12.59 19.73 -11.60
CA MET A 208 -13.51 19.33 -10.53
C MET A 208 -14.38 18.14 -10.94
N ARG A 209 -14.86 18.09 -12.19
CA ARG A 209 -15.57 16.93 -12.74
C ARG A 209 -14.68 15.69 -12.65
N PHE A 210 -13.45 15.78 -13.13
CA PHE A 210 -12.46 14.69 -13.04
C PHE A 210 -12.26 14.23 -11.58
N VAL A 211 -12.05 15.17 -10.65
CA VAL A 211 -11.86 14.86 -9.24
C VAL A 211 -13.04 14.08 -8.66
N VAL A 212 -14.26 14.52 -8.92
CA VAL A 212 -15.48 13.95 -8.32
C VAL A 212 -15.90 12.64 -8.99
N VAL A 213 -15.79 12.55 -10.31
CA VAL A 213 -16.33 11.42 -11.09
C VAL A 213 -15.31 10.30 -11.25
N ASP A 214 -14.05 10.66 -11.48
CA ASP A 214 -13.03 9.69 -11.89
C ASP A 214 -12.05 9.38 -10.74
N LEU A 215 -11.59 10.40 -10.00
CA LEU A 215 -10.57 10.20 -8.95
C LEU A 215 -11.15 9.77 -7.60
N THR A 216 -12.23 10.39 -7.13
CA THR A 216 -12.70 10.20 -5.74
C THR A 216 -13.99 9.40 -5.62
N HIS A 217 -14.58 8.96 -6.74
CA HIS A 217 -15.87 8.29 -6.75
C HIS A 217 -15.80 6.85 -6.19
N PRO A 218 -16.27 6.57 -4.97
CA PRO A 218 -16.03 5.29 -4.32
C PRO A 218 -16.99 4.18 -4.80
N TRP A 219 -18.07 4.56 -5.48
CA TRP A 219 -19.16 3.67 -5.89
C TRP A 219 -18.98 3.07 -7.29
N SER A 220 -18.04 3.59 -8.06
CA SER A 220 -17.73 3.11 -9.41
C SER A 220 -16.66 2.05 -9.34
N TRP A 221 -16.93 0.97 -10.06
CA TRP A 221 -15.99 -0.13 -10.26
C TRP A 221 -15.31 -0.05 -11.62
N LYS A 222 -15.58 1.01 -12.39
CA LYS A 222 -14.88 1.31 -13.63
C LYS A 222 -13.45 1.71 -13.29
N SER A 223 -12.50 1.29 -14.13
CA SER A 223 -11.16 1.86 -14.09
C SER A 223 -11.27 3.30 -14.56
N PRO A 224 -10.87 4.30 -13.75
CA PRO A 224 -10.88 5.68 -14.21
C PRO A 224 -9.90 5.81 -15.36
N MET A 225 -10.39 6.10 -16.56
CA MET A 225 -9.55 6.59 -17.64
C MET A 225 -9.47 8.10 -17.45
N SER A 226 -8.41 8.57 -16.79
CA SER A 226 -8.23 9.99 -16.50
C SER A 226 -7.45 10.66 -17.63
N GLU A 227 -8.00 11.76 -18.13
CA GLU A 227 -7.30 12.64 -19.08
C GLU A 227 -6.25 13.51 -18.37
N TYR A 228 -6.42 13.79 -17.08
CA TYR A 228 -5.47 14.59 -16.30
C TYR A 228 -4.21 13.81 -15.94
N ASP A 229 -4.36 12.54 -15.57
CA ASP A 229 -3.25 11.60 -15.36
C ASP A 229 -3.77 10.16 -15.42
N SER A 230 -3.49 9.51 -16.54
CA SER A 230 -3.93 8.13 -16.84
C SER A 230 -3.51 7.11 -15.77
N HIS A 231 -2.49 7.39 -14.96
CA HIS A 231 -1.88 6.45 -14.03
C HIS A 231 -2.53 6.48 -12.64
N LEU A 232 -3.38 7.48 -12.37
CA LEU A 232 -4.11 7.61 -11.11
C LEU A 232 -5.20 6.56 -10.91
N TRP A 233 -5.50 5.74 -11.92
CA TRP A 233 -6.51 4.67 -11.86
C TRP A 233 -6.32 3.70 -10.68
N THR A 234 -5.09 3.55 -10.19
CA THR A 234 -4.80 2.67 -9.04
C THR A 234 -5.23 3.26 -7.69
N ILE A 235 -5.32 4.59 -7.55
CA ILE A 235 -5.57 5.27 -6.27
C ILE A 235 -6.97 4.92 -5.69
N PRO A 236 -8.07 5.04 -6.46
CA PRO A 236 -9.40 4.67 -5.95
C PRO A 236 -9.48 3.18 -5.58
N ILE A 237 -8.82 2.33 -6.38
CA ILE A 237 -8.74 0.89 -6.14
C ILE A 237 -8.04 0.60 -4.81
N GLN A 238 -6.88 1.22 -4.57
CA GLN A 238 -6.14 1.07 -3.32
C GLN A 238 -6.93 1.54 -2.11
N PHE A 239 -7.69 2.63 -2.26
CA PHE A 239 -8.56 3.12 -1.20
C PHE A 239 -9.66 2.11 -0.89
N ARG A 240 -10.43 1.67 -1.89
CA ARG A 240 -11.51 0.70 -1.74
C ARG A 240 -11.01 -0.63 -1.16
N ALA A 241 -9.94 -1.19 -1.72
CA ALA A 241 -9.36 -2.43 -1.26
C ALA A 241 -8.91 -2.35 0.20
N SER A 242 -8.34 -1.21 0.61
CA SER A 242 -7.94 -1.02 1.99
C SER A 242 -9.11 -0.97 2.97
N MET A 243 -10.23 -0.35 2.59
CA MET A 243 -11.44 -0.33 3.42
C MET A 243 -11.99 -1.75 3.60
N ILE A 244 -12.03 -2.54 2.52
CA ILE A 244 -12.47 -3.94 2.58
C ILE A 244 -11.54 -4.77 3.48
N VAL A 245 -10.22 -4.58 3.41
CA VAL A 245 -9.26 -5.25 4.31
C VAL A 245 -9.50 -4.86 5.76
N TYR A 246 -9.67 -3.57 6.08
CA TYR A 246 -9.95 -3.12 7.45
C TYR A 246 -11.26 -3.71 7.98
N LEU A 247 -12.33 -3.69 7.18
CA LEU A 247 -13.61 -4.28 7.54
C LEU A 247 -13.49 -5.79 7.78
N THR A 248 -12.76 -6.49 6.91
CA THR A 248 -12.51 -7.93 7.05
C THR A 248 -11.76 -8.22 8.36
N LEU A 249 -10.68 -7.50 8.65
CA LEU A 249 -9.91 -7.74 9.87
C LEU A 249 -10.72 -7.43 11.14
N LEU A 250 -11.58 -6.41 11.13
CA LEU A 250 -12.48 -6.11 12.24
C LEU A 250 -13.58 -7.16 12.40
N ALA A 251 -14.23 -7.57 11.31
CA ALA A 251 -15.33 -8.55 11.33
C ALA A 251 -14.88 -9.91 11.89
N TRP A 252 -13.67 -10.34 11.53
CA TRP A 252 -13.09 -11.61 12.00
C TRP A 252 -12.04 -11.42 13.12
N ALA A 253 -12.03 -10.28 13.81
CA ALA A 253 -11.06 -9.98 14.88
C ALA A 253 -11.13 -10.95 16.06
N ARG A 254 -12.33 -11.44 16.39
CA ARG A 254 -12.56 -12.39 17.49
C ARG A 254 -12.63 -13.86 17.02
N ALA A 255 -12.56 -14.09 15.71
CA ALA A 255 -12.62 -15.44 15.16
C ALA A 255 -11.32 -16.21 15.43
N ARG A 256 -11.43 -17.53 15.54
CA ARG A 256 -10.25 -18.41 15.58
C ARG A 256 -9.44 -18.26 14.30
N ILE A 257 -8.13 -18.45 14.38
CA ILE A 257 -7.19 -18.26 13.25
C ILE A 257 -7.57 -19.07 12.01
N TRP A 258 -8.01 -20.32 12.19
CA TRP A 258 -8.47 -21.17 11.09
C TRP A 258 -9.78 -20.68 10.45
N VAL A 259 -10.69 -20.12 11.24
CA VAL A 259 -11.94 -19.52 10.74
C VAL A 259 -11.64 -18.25 9.96
N ARG A 260 -10.76 -17.39 10.47
CA ARG A 260 -10.29 -16.20 9.73
C ARG A 260 -9.58 -16.60 8.43
N GLY A 261 -8.70 -17.61 8.49
CA GLY A 261 -7.96 -18.10 7.32
C GLY A 261 -8.87 -18.69 6.25
N THR A 262 -9.88 -19.47 6.63
CA THR A 262 -10.86 -20.04 5.68
C THR A 262 -11.76 -18.95 5.09
N ALA A 263 -12.21 -17.98 5.89
CA ALA A 263 -12.96 -16.83 5.39
C ALA A 263 -12.13 -15.99 4.39
N LEU A 264 -10.85 -15.73 4.68
CA LEU A 264 -9.94 -15.05 3.76
C LEU A 264 -9.74 -15.84 2.47
N ALA A 265 -9.56 -17.16 2.55
CA ALA A 265 -9.43 -18.02 1.36
C ALA A 265 -10.70 -18.00 0.51
N PHE A 266 -11.88 -18.02 1.14
CA PHE A 266 -13.15 -17.86 0.44
C PHE A 266 -13.26 -16.49 -0.25
N LEU A 267 -12.94 -15.40 0.45
CA LEU A 267 -12.95 -14.04 -0.13
C LEU A 267 -11.95 -13.89 -1.29
N CYS A 268 -10.79 -14.55 -1.23
CA CYS A 268 -9.85 -14.62 -2.34
C CYS A 268 -10.47 -15.28 -3.57
N LEU A 269 -11.06 -16.46 -3.40
CA LEU A 269 -11.67 -17.22 -4.50
C LEU A 269 -12.87 -16.47 -5.08
N TYR A 270 -13.71 -15.89 -4.22
CA TYR A 270 -14.82 -15.04 -4.64
C TYR A 270 -14.33 -13.83 -5.45
N SER A 271 -13.28 -13.15 -4.99
CA SER A 271 -12.71 -12.01 -5.72
C SER A 271 -12.22 -12.42 -7.11
N LEU A 272 -11.54 -13.57 -7.23
CA LEU A 272 -11.11 -14.10 -8.52
C LEU A 272 -12.31 -14.44 -9.43
N GLN A 273 -13.36 -15.05 -8.88
CA GLN A 273 -14.57 -15.38 -9.62
C GLN A 273 -15.28 -14.12 -10.17
N GLN A 274 -15.25 -13.02 -9.42
CA GLN A 274 -15.81 -11.72 -9.84
C GLN A 274 -14.85 -10.90 -10.74
N GLY A 275 -13.72 -11.49 -11.17
CA GLY A 275 -12.70 -10.80 -11.96
C GLY A 275 -12.01 -9.65 -11.22
N ARG A 276 -12.09 -9.61 -9.89
CA ARG A 276 -11.50 -8.59 -9.01
C ARG A 276 -10.09 -9.02 -8.60
N TRP A 277 -9.18 -9.03 -9.57
CA TRP A 277 -7.78 -9.42 -9.37
C TRP A 277 -7.08 -8.53 -8.33
N GLU A 278 -7.45 -7.26 -8.24
CA GLU A 278 -6.96 -6.30 -7.27
C GLU A 278 -7.22 -6.75 -5.82
N MET A 279 -8.43 -7.22 -5.55
CA MET A 279 -8.84 -7.66 -4.21
C MET A 279 -8.13 -8.94 -3.79
N TYR A 280 -7.99 -9.87 -4.74
CA TYR A 280 -7.22 -11.10 -4.54
C TYR A 280 -5.78 -10.80 -4.07
N LEU A 281 -5.09 -9.85 -4.71
CA LEU A 281 -3.72 -9.49 -4.35
C LEU A 281 -3.63 -8.85 -2.95
N PHE A 282 -4.59 -8.00 -2.59
CA PHE A 282 -4.65 -7.42 -1.24
C PHE A 282 -4.85 -8.52 -0.18
N PHE A 283 -5.75 -9.46 -0.41
CA PHE A 283 -5.95 -10.59 0.51
C PHE A 283 -4.75 -11.54 0.55
N ALA A 284 -4.04 -11.75 -0.56
CA ALA A 284 -2.78 -12.47 -0.58
C ALA A 284 -1.74 -11.78 0.33
N GLY A 285 -1.69 -10.44 0.32
CA GLY A 285 -0.89 -9.65 1.26
C GLY A 285 -1.29 -9.87 2.72
N VAL A 286 -2.59 -9.86 3.03
CA VAL A 286 -3.12 -10.16 4.39
C VAL A 286 -2.67 -11.54 4.85
N PHE A 287 -2.76 -12.53 3.97
CA PHE A 287 -2.36 -13.90 4.25
C PHE A 287 -0.85 -14.05 4.50
N LEU A 288 -0.02 -13.33 3.74
CA LEU A 288 1.42 -13.27 3.98
C LEU A 288 1.76 -12.61 5.32
N ALA A 289 1.02 -11.58 5.72
CA ALA A 289 1.19 -10.93 7.03
C ALA A 289 0.84 -11.88 8.19
N GLU A 290 -0.25 -12.63 8.09
CA GLU A 290 -0.62 -13.65 9.08
C GLU A 290 0.47 -14.73 9.22
N ARG A 291 0.99 -15.25 8.10
CA ARG A 291 2.08 -16.24 8.10
C ARG A 291 3.38 -15.69 8.68
N SER A 292 3.69 -14.43 8.40
CA SER A 292 4.87 -13.76 8.98
C SER A 292 4.78 -13.71 10.50
N LEU A 293 3.61 -13.36 11.06
CA LEU A 293 3.40 -13.36 12.52
C LEU A 293 3.53 -14.75 13.14
N GLN A 294 2.96 -15.78 12.52
CA GLN A 294 3.05 -17.17 13.00
C GLN A 294 4.50 -17.63 13.10
N ARG A 295 5.31 -17.40 12.05
CA ARG A 295 6.74 -17.75 12.06
C ARG A 295 7.52 -17.06 13.17
N HIS A 296 7.22 -15.79 13.45
CA HIS A 296 7.87 -15.07 14.56
C HIS A 296 7.46 -15.61 15.94
N HIS A 297 6.21 -16.06 16.11
CA HIS A 297 5.78 -16.73 17.33
C HIS A 297 6.47 -18.09 17.50
N ASP A 298 6.54 -18.89 16.45
CA ASP A 298 7.15 -20.22 16.48
C ASP A 298 8.67 -20.14 16.73
N GLY A 299 9.36 -19.18 16.09
CA GLY A 299 10.79 -18.93 16.30
C GLY A 299 11.11 -18.40 17.71
N GLY A 300 10.22 -17.56 18.28
CA GLY A 300 10.38 -17.05 19.65
C GLY A 300 10.12 -18.11 20.73
N ALA A 301 9.22 -19.05 20.48
CA ALA A 301 8.96 -20.19 21.36
C ALA A 301 10.17 -21.15 21.42
N LEU A 302 10.83 -21.38 20.29
CA LEU A 302 12.05 -22.20 20.22
C LEU A 302 13.25 -21.56 20.95
N THR A 303 13.29 -20.23 21.07
CA THR A 303 14.34 -19.52 21.84
C THR A 303 14.05 -19.42 23.33
N ALA A 304 12.79 -19.59 23.75
CA ALA A 304 12.39 -19.48 25.17
C ALA A 304 12.53 -20.80 25.95
N ASP A 305 12.66 -21.94 25.26
CA ASP A 305 12.75 -23.29 25.84
C ASP A 305 14.17 -23.90 25.73
N GLY A 306 15.18 -23.10 25.39
CA GLY A 306 16.51 -23.58 25.03
C GLY A 306 17.65 -22.74 25.59
N GLY A 307 17.67 -22.55 26.91
CA GLY A 307 18.91 -22.24 27.62
C GLY A 307 19.82 -23.48 27.60
N GLU A 308 21.06 -23.29 27.14
CA GLU A 308 22.15 -24.31 27.10
C GLU A 308 21.97 -25.50 26.15
N SER A 309 22.17 -25.27 24.85
CA SER A 309 23.03 -26.11 23.98
C SER A 309 22.96 -25.64 22.52
N ALA A 310 23.57 -24.50 22.23
CA ALA A 310 23.81 -24.07 20.85
C ALA A 310 25.31 -24.26 20.51
N MET A 311 25.76 -25.51 20.50
CA MET A 311 26.98 -25.90 19.79
C MET A 311 26.86 -27.39 19.43
N ASN A 312 26.83 -27.67 18.12
CA ASN A 312 26.70 -28.98 17.48
C ASN A 312 25.29 -29.58 17.33
N GLN A 313 24.68 -29.36 16.16
CA GLN A 313 23.79 -30.37 15.55
C GLN A 313 24.14 -30.62 14.06
N PRO A 314 24.16 -31.88 13.60
CA PRO A 314 24.47 -32.27 12.21
C PRO A 314 23.26 -32.12 11.26
N PRO A 315 23.42 -32.26 9.92
CA PRO A 315 22.37 -31.92 8.97
C PRO A 315 21.18 -32.89 8.98
N LEU A 316 20.03 -32.31 8.63
CA LEU A 316 18.67 -32.84 8.54
C LEU A 316 18.53 -34.34 8.20
N GLN A 317 17.82 -35.09 9.05
CA GLN A 317 17.40 -36.48 8.81
C GLN A 317 16.08 -36.58 8.02
N PRO A 318 15.88 -37.60 7.14
CA PRO A 318 14.85 -37.59 6.09
C PRO A 318 13.48 -38.18 6.50
N SER A 319 13.29 -38.62 7.74
CA SER A 319 12.13 -39.43 8.13
C SER A 319 10.79 -38.67 8.24
N ALA A 320 10.82 -37.33 8.35
CA ALA A 320 9.62 -36.50 8.41
C ALA A 320 8.94 -36.27 7.04
N TRP A 321 9.61 -36.64 5.94
CA TRP A 321 9.13 -36.41 4.57
C TRP A 321 8.09 -37.43 4.10
N SER A 322 8.08 -38.65 4.65
CA SER A 322 7.19 -39.74 4.20
C SER A 322 5.71 -39.48 4.57
N GLY A 323 5.44 -38.94 5.76
CA GLY A 323 4.08 -38.61 6.22
C GLY A 323 3.47 -37.38 5.53
N LEU A 324 4.31 -36.42 5.13
CA LEU A 324 3.90 -35.21 4.42
C LEU A 324 3.49 -35.52 2.96
N VAL A 325 4.25 -36.40 2.29
CA VAL A 325 3.99 -36.81 0.89
C VAL A 325 2.68 -37.60 0.77
N GLN A 326 2.29 -38.40 1.76
CA GLN A 326 1.02 -39.14 1.74
C GLN A 326 -0.20 -38.21 1.87
N LYS A 327 -0.13 -37.20 2.74
CA LYS A 327 -1.19 -36.18 2.91
C LYS A 327 -1.27 -35.21 1.72
N PHE A 328 -0.13 -34.90 1.08
CA PHE A 328 -0.10 -34.12 -0.17
C PHE A 328 -0.70 -34.88 -1.36
N LYS A 329 -0.52 -36.21 -1.47
CA LYS A 329 -1.08 -36.99 -2.58
C LYS A 329 -2.62 -37.02 -2.61
N CYS A 330 -3.30 -37.07 -1.45
CA CYS A 330 -4.76 -36.98 -1.37
C CYS A 330 -5.29 -35.56 -1.65
N GLY A 331 -4.59 -34.52 -1.20
CA GLY A 331 -4.93 -33.13 -1.52
C GLY A 331 -4.75 -32.81 -3.00
N ILE A 332 -3.67 -33.28 -3.62
CA ILE A 332 -3.37 -33.07 -5.04
C ILE A 332 -4.41 -33.71 -5.96
N LEU A 333 -5.05 -34.82 -5.58
CA LEU A 333 -6.10 -35.45 -6.40
C LEU A 333 -7.38 -34.58 -6.46
N TYR A 334 -7.77 -33.96 -5.34
CA TYR A 334 -8.90 -33.03 -5.26
C TYR A 334 -8.58 -31.69 -5.94
N THR A 335 -7.35 -31.20 -5.78
CA THR A 335 -6.88 -29.97 -6.46
C THR A 335 -6.71 -30.20 -7.96
N ARG A 336 -6.38 -31.40 -8.45
CA ARG A 336 -6.28 -31.69 -9.89
C ARG A 336 -7.63 -31.71 -10.60
N LEU A 337 -8.70 -32.18 -9.95
CA LEU A 337 -10.06 -32.10 -10.50
C LEU A 337 -10.56 -30.65 -10.53
N HIS A 338 -10.26 -29.85 -9.50
CA HIS A 338 -10.58 -28.41 -9.48
C HIS A 338 -9.70 -27.58 -10.42
N ILE A 339 -8.40 -27.88 -10.55
CA ILE A 339 -7.49 -27.25 -11.51
C ILE A 339 -7.86 -27.65 -12.94
N ALA A 340 -8.36 -28.86 -13.21
CA ALA A 340 -8.85 -29.22 -14.54
C ALA A 340 -10.11 -28.43 -14.93
N ILE A 341 -11.04 -28.23 -13.98
CA ILE A 341 -12.24 -27.41 -14.18
C ILE A 341 -11.88 -25.91 -14.29
N ILE A 342 -10.93 -25.44 -13.49
CA ILE A 342 -10.40 -24.06 -13.55
C ILE A 342 -9.58 -23.88 -14.83
N ALA A 343 -8.74 -24.81 -15.25
CA ALA A 343 -7.98 -24.74 -16.50
C ALA A 343 -8.91 -24.76 -17.72
N HIS A 344 -9.96 -25.57 -17.71
CA HIS A 344 -10.99 -25.56 -18.76
C HIS A 344 -11.73 -24.21 -18.81
N ARG A 345 -12.03 -23.59 -17.65
CA ARG A 345 -12.63 -22.24 -17.61
C ARG A 345 -11.62 -21.11 -17.88
N SER A 346 -10.34 -21.30 -17.56
CA SER A 346 -9.24 -20.37 -17.82
C SER A 346 -8.82 -20.39 -19.27
N ILE A 347 -8.94 -21.52 -19.98
CA ILE A 347 -8.78 -21.58 -21.44
C ILE A 347 -9.93 -20.83 -22.13
N HIS A 348 -11.16 -20.94 -21.60
CA HIS A 348 -12.26 -20.09 -22.06
C HIS A 348 -12.08 -18.61 -21.69
N LEU A 349 -11.54 -18.27 -20.52
CA LEU A 349 -11.25 -16.89 -20.12
C LEU A 349 -10.07 -16.29 -20.90
N LEU A 350 -9.03 -17.09 -21.20
CA LEU A 350 -7.92 -16.69 -22.06
C LEU A 350 -8.39 -16.57 -23.51
N ALA A 351 -9.33 -17.41 -23.97
CA ALA A 351 -9.97 -17.25 -25.27
C ALA A 351 -10.88 -16.01 -25.32
N ILE A 352 -11.56 -15.64 -24.23
CA ILE A 352 -12.35 -14.40 -24.13
C ILE A 352 -11.45 -13.17 -24.01
N ILE A 353 -10.33 -13.26 -23.30
CA ILE A 353 -9.33 -12.18 -23.20
C ILE A 353 -8.62 -12.00 -24.55
N TRP A 354 -8.25 -13.08 -25.24
CA TRP A 354 -7.65 -13.05 -26.57
C TRP A 354 -8.65 -12.56 -27.64
N CYS A 355 -9.91 -13.00 -27.59
CA CYS A 355 -10.97 -12.51 -28.48
C CYS A 355 -11.38 -11.04 -28.21
N ASN A 356 -11.15 -10.52 -26.98
CA ASN A 356 -11.29 -9.09 -26.68
C ASN A 356 -9.99 -8.30 -26.91
N SER A 357 -8.84 -8.97 -27.11
CA SER A 357 -7.57 -8.30 -27.42
C SER A 357 -7.59 -7.71 -28.83
N ASP A 358 -8.35 -8.31 -29.75
CA ASP A 358 -8.58 -7.76 -31.09
C ASP A 358 -9.52 -6.54 -31.09
N LEU A 359 -10.24 -6.29 -29.99
CA LEU A 359 -11.06 -5.09 -29.77
C LEU A 359 -10.32 -3.98 -29.00
N LEU A 360 -9.16 -4.27 -28.40
CA LEU A 360 -8.36 -3.30 -27.63
C LEU A 360 -7.14 -2.75 -28.39
N VAL A 361 -6.99 -3.09 -29.68
CA VAL A 361 -6.01 -2.46 -30.58
C VAL A 361 -6.58 -1.18 -31.23
N PHE A 362 -7.88 -0.90 -31.05
CA PHE A 362 -8.51 0.35 -31.43
C PHE A 362 -9.48 0.80 -30.34
N GLU A 363 -8.98 1.37 -29.24
CA GLU A 363 -9.65 2.40 -28.44
C GLU A 363 -8.72 3.04 -27.40
#